data_AF-A0A926SHN4-F1
#
_entry.id   AF-A0A926SHN4-F1
#
_cell.length_a   1.000
_cell.length_b   1.000
_cell.length_c   1.000
_cell.angle_alpha   90.00
_cell.angle_beta   90.00
_cell.angle_gamma   90.00
#
_symmetry.space_group_name_H-M   'P 1'
#
loop_
_entity.id
_entity.type
_entity.pdbx_description
1 polymer ?
#
loop_
_entity_poly.entity_id
_entity_poly.type
_entity_poly.pdbx_seq_one_letter_code
_entity_poly.pdbx_strand_id
1 'polypeptide(L)'
;MINAQSTQFDAHFLTNSTKSLAAYHQAIVTAQEVLLHYFANQTQAYSGASPEEIASTLATVDFFPMFGRELSQVLNDVGKTVVSHSVNVSHSHCMAHLHCPPLIPALASELLINAMNQSMDSWDQSPAATLLEQQMVNELCRLFGYGAGADGIFTSGGTQSNFMGLLLARDRYASQHLNWQIQQQGLPPEANRFRILCSDASHFTIRQAAALLGLGEKSVIQIETDAEYRLCPIALERQLQQLQAEKLLPIAIVATAGTTDFGSIDPLLELAACAKRYGLWFHVDAAFGGALALSDRHRHKLAGIELADSITVDFHKLFYQPISCGAFLLKDRSHFNFIKVHADYLNPETNAVEGIPDLVTKSVQTTRRFDALKLFVSLQALGRQQFAEMIDTTLELATATAQLISTDPALELANHPAINAVVFRYYPQQNVSDQKSEGWHNRINSQIRAMLLQSGEAVIAQTKIRDRVYLKFTLLNPRTTLADIRKILDSIKQLGQVLERI
;
A
#
# COMPACT_ATOMS: atom_id res chain seq x y z
N MET A 1 -40.51 -35.69 -10.16
CA MET A 1 -40.95 -34.43 -10.78
C MET A 1 -40.36 -33.25 -10.00
N ILE A 2 -39.06 -33.00 -10.15
CA ILE A 2 -38.42 -31.73 -9.76
C ILE A 2 -38.15 -31.02 -11.08
N ASN A 3 -39.21 -30.67 -11.81
CA ASN A 3 -39.11 -29.99 -13.09
C ASN A 3 -40.11 -28.85 -13.07
N ALA A 4 -39.59 -27.64 -13.32
CA ALA A 4 -40.26 -26.34 -13.37
C ALA A 4 -40.66 -25.71 -12.01
N GLN A 5 -39.66 -25.23 -11.24
CA GLN A 5 -39.74 -24.18 -10.20
C GLN A 5 -38.30 -23.96 -9.72
N SER A 6 -37.63 -22.80 -9.86
CA SER A 6 -38.08 -21.43 -9.68
C SER A 6 -37.18 -20.47 -10.50
N THR A 7 -37.75 -19.80 -11.52
CA THR A 7 -37.12 -18.67 -12.25
C THR A 7 -37.24 -17.35 -11.47
N GLN A 8 -37.69 -17.41 -10.21
CA GLN A 8 -37.89 -16.23 -9.36
C GLN A 8 -36.55 -15.53 -9.10
N PHE A 9 -35.48 -16.31 -8.93
CA PHE A 9 -34.17 -15.78 -8.57
C PHE A 9 -33.26 -15.50 -9.77
N ASP A 10 -33.65 -15.85 -10.99
CA ASP A 10 -32.79 -15.72 -12.17
C ASP A 10 -32.29 -14.29 -12.40
N ALA A 11 -33.08 -13.27 -12.06
CA ALA A 11 -32.65 -11.87 -12.19
C ALA A 11 -31.63 -11.43 -11.13
N HIS A 12 -31.38 -12.23 -10.09
CA HIS A 12 -30.49 -11.89 -8.98
C HIS A 12 -29.09 -12.53 -9.10
N PHE A 13 -28.94 -13.55 -9.94
CA PHE A 13 -27.68 -14.28 -10.11
C PHE A 13 -27.28 -14.29 -11.57
N LEU A 14 -25.98 -14.17 -11.86
CA LEU A 14 -25.46 -14.26 -13.22
C LEU A 14 -25.47 -15.72 -13.69
N THR A 15 -26.34 -16.04 -14.64
CA THR A 15 -26.54 -17.37 -15.24
C THR A 15 -26.70 -17.23 -16.74
N ASN A 16 -26.89 -18.34 -17.45
CA ASN A 16 -27.11 -18.34 -18.90
C ASN A 16 -28.54 -17.97 -19.32
N SER A 17 -29.43 -17.62 -18.40
CA SER A 17 -30.82 -17.26 -18.74
C SER A 17 -30.89 -15.83 -19.29
N THR A 18 -31.79 -15.60 -20.25
CA THR A 18 -31.99 -14.26 -20.84
C THR A 18 -32.35 -13.21 -19.78
N LYS A 19 -33.16 -13.59 -18.79
CA LYS A 19 -33.58 -12.71 -17.68
C LYS A 19 -32.39 -12.31 -16.81
N SER A 20 -31.51 -13.26 -16.50
CA SER A 20 -30.28 -13.02 -15.76
C SER A 20 -29.35 -12.04 -16.49
N LEU A 21 -29.06 -12.34 -17.76
CA LEU A 21 -28.13 -11.53 -18.57
C LEU A 21 -28.63 -10.09 -18.75
N ALA A 22 -29.93 -9.92 -18.97
CA ALA A 22 -30.55 -8.59 -19.06
C ALA A 22 -30.46 -7.83 -17.72
N ALA A 23 -30.73 -8.49 -16.59
CA ALA A 23 -30.65 -7.88 -15.27
C ALA A 23 -29.21 -7.45 -14.93
N TYR A 24 -28.22 -8.30 -15.20
CA TYR A 24 -26.81 -7.96 -15.03
C TYR A 24 -26.38 -6.79 -15.90
N HIS A 25 -26.73 -6.81 -17.20
CA HIS A 25 -26.41 -5.70 -18.11
C HIS A 25 -26.99 -4.38 -17.60
N GLN A 26 -28.28 -4.35 -17.22
CA GLN A 26 -28.91 -3.14 -16.70
C GLN A 26 -28.24 -2.65 -15.41
N ALA A 27 -27.89 -3.55 -14.50
CA ALA A 27 -27.21 -3.21 -13.25
C ALA A 27 -25.85 -2.55 -13.51
N ILE A 28 -25.04 -3.14 -14.42
CA ILE A 28 -23.72 -2.61 -14.77
C ILE A 28 -23.82 -1.27 -15.49
N VAL A 29 -24.75 -1.12 -16.44
CA VAL A 29 -24.99 0.17 -17.13
C VAL A 29 -25.39 1.25 -16.13
N THR A 30 -26.30 0.96 -15.20
CA THR A 30 -26.73 1.94 -14.20
C THR A 30 -25.57 2.37 -13.30
N ALA A 31 -24.77 1.41 -12.80
CA ALA A 31 -23.61 1.72 -11.97
C ALA A 31 -22.56 2.54 -12.75
N GLN A 32 -22.36 2.22 -14.03
CA GLN A 32 -21.49 2.98 -14.93
C GLN A 32 -21.99 4.42 -15.11
N GLU A 33 -23.29 4.63 -15.35
CA GLU A 33 -23.89 5.96 -15.50
C GLU A 33 -23.71 6.82 -14.23
N VAL A 34 -23.85 6.24 -13.05
CA VAL A 34 -23.58 6.92 -11.77
C VAL A 34 -22.13 7.43 -11.71
N LEU A 35 -21.17 6.57 -12.08
CA LEU A 35 -19.75 6.95 -12.08
C LEU A 35 -19.44 7.99 -13.16
N LEU A 36 -19.96 7.82 -14.38
CA LEU A 36 -19.78 8.79 -15.47
C LEU A 36 -20.34 10.15 -15.10
N HIS A 37 -21.53 10.19 -14.49
CA HIS A 37 -22.12 11.42 -14.00
C HIS A 37 -21.24 12.09 -12.95
N TYR A 38 -20.71 11.33 -11.98
CA TYR A 38 -19.81 11.86 -10.97
C TYR A 38 -18.54 12.46 -11.60
N PHE A 39 -17.81 11.69 -12.41
CA PHE A 39 -16.54 12.14 -12.99
C PHE A 39 -16.69 13.26 -14.04
N ALA A 40 -17.84 13.38 -14.70
CA ALA A 40 -18.12 14.47 -15.64
C ALA A 40 -18.40 15.81 -14.96
N ASN A 41 -18.93 15.80 -13.73
CA ASN A 41 -19.37 17.00 -13.03
C ASN A 41 -18.48 17.40 -11.85
N GLN A 42 -17.66 16.49 -11.33
CA GLN A 42 -16.85 16.76 -10.16
C GLN A 42 -15.62 17.63 -10.50
N THR A 43 -15.54 18.79 -9.85
CA THR A 43 -14.45 19.78 -10.04
C THR A 43 -13.52 19.88 -8.82
N GLN A 44 -13.80 19.12 -7.76
CA GLN A 44 -13.08 19.16 -6.49
C GLN A 44 -12.48 17.78 -6.14
N ALA A 45 -11.47 17.78 -5.28
CA ALA A 45 -10.84 16.55 -4.79
C ALA A 45 -11.69 15.84 -3.71
N TYR A 46 -12.51 16.59 -2.99
CA TYR A 46 -13.43 16.12 -1.97
C TYR A 46 -14.58 17.14 -1.85
N SER A 47 -15.77 16.72 -1.42
CA SER A 47 -16.93 17.62 -1.34
C SER A 47 -16.85 18.65 -0.21
N GLY A 48 -15.88 18.53 0.69
CA GLY A 48 -15.75 19.40 1.88
C GLY A 48 -16.71 19.07 3.03
N ALA A 49 -17.60 18.09 2.84
CA ALA A 49 -18.60 17.73 3.84
C ALA A 49 -17.94 17.21 5.12
N SER A 50 -18.47 17.60 6.27
CA SER A 50 -18.07 17.09 7.57
C SER A 50 -18.61 15.67 7.81
N PRO A 51 -17.99 14.90 8.73
CA PRO A 51 -18.54 13.62 9.17
C PRO A 51 -20.00 13.73 9.64
N GLU A 52 -20.36 14.81 10.33
CA GLU A 52 -21.71 15.05 10.83
C GLU A 52 -22.74 15.26 9.70
N GLU A 53 -22.38 16.00 8.65
CA GLU A 53 -23.25 16.21 7.47
C GLU A 53 -23.50 14.91 6.71
N ILE A 54 -22.45 14.12 6.49
CA ILE A 54 -22.56 12.80 5.83
C ILE A 54 -23.37 11.84 6.70
N ALA A 55 -23.10 11.78 8.02
CA ALA A 55 -23.85 10.94 8.94
C ALA A 55 -25.34 11.30 8.97
N SER A 56 -25.67 12.59 8.91
CA SER A 56 -27.06 13.06 8.86
C SER A 56 -27.78 12.59 7.59
N THR A 57 -27.06 12.55 6.46
CA THR A 57 -27.61 12.04 5.19
C THR A 57 -27.83 10.53 5.25
N LEU A 58 -26.92 9.78 5.88
CA LEU A 58 -27.05 8.33 6.03
C LEU A 58 -28.07 7.91 7.10
N ALA A 59 -28.36 8.77 8.08
CA ALA A 59 -29.30 8.47 9.15
C ALA A 59 -30.74 8.25 8.66
N THR A 60 -31.09 8.74 7.47
CA THR A 60 -32.42 8.52 6.86
C THR A 60 -32.51 7.23 6.06
N VAL A 61 -31.41 6.48 5.91
CA VAL A 61 -31.36 5.24 5.13
C VAL A 61 -31.77 4.06 6.01
N ASP A 62 -32.74 3.28 5.56
CA ASP A 62 -33.02 1.95 6.13
C ASP A 62 -31.97 0.96 5.63
N PHE A 63 -31.05 0.55 6.51
CA PHE A 63 -29.94 -0.36 6.19
C PHE A 63 -30.37 -1.83 6.06
N PHE A 64 -31.55 -2.19 6.59
CA PHE A 64 -32.06 -3.57 6.58
C PHE A 64 -33.55 -3.60 6.22
N PRO A 65 -33.92 -3.11 5.02
CA PRO A 65 -35.32 -2.99 4.65
C PRO A 65 -36.00 -4.36 4.56
N MET A 66 -37.23 -4.45 5.07
CA MET A 66 -38.02 -5.68 5.02
C MET A 66 -38.36 -6.11 3.58
N PHE A 67 -38.49 -5.15 2.66
CA PHE A 67 -38.76 -5.39 1.25
C PHE A 67 -37.67 -4.77 0.38
N GLY A 68 -37.24 -5.52 -0.64
CA GLY A 68 -36.26 -5.05 -1.60
C GLY A 68 -36.75 -3.82 -2.37
N ARG A 69 -35.80 -2.94 -2.72
CA ARG A 69 -36.01 -1.80 -3.59
C ARG A 69 -35.54 -2.13 -5.00
N GLU A 70 -35.99 -1.35 -5.97
CA GLU A 70 -35.48 -1.47 -7.33
C GLU A 70 -33.98 -1.11 -7.36
N LEU A 71 -33.16 -1.95 -8.01
CA LEU A 71 -31.71 -1.86 -7.92
C LEU A 71 -31.18 -0.55 -8.51
N SER A 72 -31.75 -0.07 -9.62
CA SER A 72 -31.30 1.18 -10.23
C SER A 72 -31.56 2.38 -9.32
N GLN A 73 -32.68 2.41 -8.59
CA GLN A 73 -32.96 3.42 -7.57
C GLN A 73 -31.92 3.37 -6.45
N VAL A 74 -31.59 2.17 -5.95
CA VAL A 74 -30.56 2.00 -4.90
C VAL A 74 -29.20 2.51 -5.37
N LEU A 75 -28.77 2.14 -6.58
CA LEU A 75 -27.50 2.59 -7.14
C LEU A 75 -27.45 4.12 -7.34
N ASN A 76 -28.54 4.71 -7.81
CA ASN A 76 -28.65 6.17 -7.95
C ASN A 76 -28.58 6.89 -6.60
N ASP A 77 -29.21 6.35 -5.56
CA ASP A 77 -29.14 6.90 -4.21
C ASP A 77 -27.74 6.78 -3.62
N VAL A 78 -27.06 5.65 -3.82
CA VAL A 78 -25.63 5.48 -3.48
C VAL A 78 -24.78 6.53 -4.22
N GLY A 79 -25.09 6.80 -5.48
CA GLY A 79 -24.47 7.88 -6.26
C GLY A 79 -24.57 9.24 -5.57
N LYS A 80 -25.76 9.58 -5.07
CA LYS A 80 -26.04 10.88 -4.42
C LYS A 80 -25.50 11.01 -3.00
N THR A 81 -25.40 9.89 -2.27
CA THR A 81 -25.11 9.89 -0.82
C THR A 81 -23.71 9.43 -0.46
N VAL A 82 -23.10 8.56 -1.27
CA VAL A 82 -21.77 7.99 -1.02
C VAL A 82 -20.77 8.44 -2.07
N VAL A 83 -21.09 8.28 -3.36
CA VAL A 83 -20.15 8.60 -4.45
C VAL A 83 -19.86 10.10 -4.49
N SER A 84 -20.89 10.95 -4.37
CA SER A 84 -20.78 12.42 -4.32
C SER A 84 -19.82 12.94 -3.22
N HIS A 85 -19.76 12.23 -2.10
CA HIS A 85 -18.93 12.55 -0.93
C HIS A 85 -17.65 11.70 -0.85
N SER A 86 -17.34 10.92 -1.89
CA SER A 86 -16.09 10.14 -1.94
C SER A 86 -14.91 11.03 -2.32
N VAL A 87 -13.71 10.69 -1.81
CA VAL A 87 -12.46 11.35 -2.22
C VAL A 87 -12.14 10.99 -3.67
N ASN A 88 -11.99 12.00 -4.52
CA ASN A 88 -11.63 11.83 -5.92
C ASN A 88 -10.11 11.73 -6.07
N VAL A 89 -9.58 10.52 -5.96
CA VAL A 89 -8.14 10.24 -6.15
C VAL A 89 -7.61 10.51 -7.56
N SER A 90 -8.51 10.66 -8.54
CA SER A 90 -8.16 11.03 -9.91
C SER A 90 -8.03 12.55 -10.11
N HIS A 91 -8.41 13.36 -9.13
CA HIS A 91 -8.27 14.80 -9.17
C HIS A 91 -6.79 15.22 -9.02
N SER A 92 -6.32 16.22 -9.78
CA SER A 92 -4.91 16.66 -9.75
C SER A 92 -4.49 17.21 -8.37
N HIS A 93 -5.45 17.72 -7.60
CA HIS A 93 -5.25 18.23 -6.24
C HIS A 93 -5.42 17.20 -5.10
N CYS A 94 -5.65 15.92 -5.42
CA CYS A 94 -5.65 14.85 -4.43
C CYS A 94 -4.26 14.24 -4.34
N MET A 95 -3.47 14.64 -3.34
CA MET A 95 -2.05 14.27 -3.21
C MET A 95 -1.61 14.01 -1.77
N ALA A 96 -2.52 13.57 -0.90
CA ALA A 96 -2.20 13.34 0.51
C ALA A 96 -1.41 12.04 0.73
N HIS A 97 -1.98 10.93 0.29
CA HIS A 97 -1.60 9.60 0.73
C HIS A 97 -1.12 8.74 -0.43
N LEU A 98 -0.60 7.54 -0.10
CA LEU A 98 -0.26 6.49 -1.05
C LEU A 98 -1.53 5.82 -1.64
N HIS A 99 -2.46 6.63 -2.14
CA HIS A 99 -3.74 6.24 -2.69
C HIS A 99 -3.80 6.75 -4.13
N CYS A 100 -3.46 5.87 -5.08
CA CYS A 100 -3.30 6.24 -6.48
C CYS A 100 -4.63 6.37 -7.22
N PRO A 101 -4.69 7.17 -8.30
CA PRO A 101 -5.74 7.01 -9.31
C PRO A 101 -5.62 5.61 -9.96
N PRO A 102 -6.71 4.82 -10.00
CA PRO A 102 -6.66 3.49 -10.59
C PRO A 102 -6.64 3.56 -12.12
N LEU A 103 -5.90 2.65 -12.75
CA LEU A 103 -5.90 2.49 -14.21
C LEU A 103 -7.23 1.91 -14.71
N ILE A 104 -7.72 2.43 -15.83
CA ILE A 104 -8.90 1.92 -16.53
C ILE A 104 -8.80 0.40 -16.82
N PRO A 105 -7.70 -0.17 -17.36
CA PRO A 105 -7.59 -1.63 -17.55
C PRO A 105 -7.73 -2.42 -16.24
N ALA A 106 -7.28 -1.86 -15.11
CA ALA A 106 -7.43 -2.49 -13.81
C ALA A 106 -8.90 -2.43 -13.31
N LEU A 107 -9.60 -1.32 -13.56
CA LEU A 107 -11.05 -1.20 -13.29
C LEU A 107 -11.88 -2.17 -14.16
N ALA A 108 -11.50 -2.37 -15.42
CA ALA A 108 -12.13 -3.38 -16.27
C ALA A 108 -11.86 -4.81 -15.74
N SER A 109 -10.67 -5.06 -15.23
CA SER A 109 -10.31 -6.34 -14.61
C SER A 109 -11.11 -6.61 -13.35
N GLU A 110 -11.40 -5.60 -12.53
CA GLU A 110 -12.28 -5.69 -11.36
C GLU A 110 -13.67 -6.22 -11.72
N LEU A 111 -14.23 -5.78 -12.85
CA LEU A 111 -15.52 -6.32 -13.33
C LEU A 111 -15.44 -7.83 -13.60
N LEU A 112 -14.37 -8.30 -14.25
CA LEU A 112 -14.15 -9.72 -14.54
C LEU A 112 -13.92 -10.53 -13.27
N ILE A 113 -13.09 -10.02 -12.34
CA ILE A 113 -12.79 -10.68 -11.06
C ILE A 113 -14.08 -10.88 -10.27
N ASN A 114 -14.90 -9.84 -10.14
CA ASN A 114 -16.12 -9.88 -9.34
C ASN A 114 -17.22 -10.71 -10.01
N ALA A 115 -17.30 -10.72 -11.34
CA ALA A 115 -18.25 -11.56 -12.06
C ALA A 115 -17.90 -13.07 -11.99
N MET A 116 -16.61 -13.41 -12.04
CA MET A 116 -16.15 -14.80 -12.01
C MET A 116 -15.95 -15.37 -10.60
N ASN A 117 -15.74 -14.50 -9.62
CA ASN A 117 -15.63 -14.80 -8.18
C ASN A 117 -14.77 -16.05 -7.85
N GLN A 118 -13.62 -16.19 -8.53
CA GLN A 118 -12.70 -17.31 -8.33
C GLN A 118 -11.98 -17.18 -6.97
N SER A 119 -11.80 -18.32 -6.28
CA SER A 119 -11.05 -18.37 -5.02
C SER A 119 -9.66 -18.96 -5.24
N MET A 120 -8.63 -18.19 -4.88
CA MET A 120 -7.23 -18.43 -5.22
C MET A 120 -6.48 -19.32 -4.23
N ASP A 121 -7.17 -20.04 -3.36
CA ASP A 121 -6.61 -20.97 -2.39
C ASP A 121 -6.28 -22.33 -3.00
N SER A 122 -7.21 -22.92 -3.75
CA SER A 122 -7.08 -24.25 -4.35
C SER A 122 -7.30 -24.25 -5.86
N TRP A 123 -6.70 -25.24 -6.52
CA TRP A 123 -6.75 -25.39 -7.97
C TRP A 123 -8.17 -25.50 -8.53
N ASP A 124 -9.02 -26.30 -7.88
CA ASP A 124 -10.38 -26.61 -8.31
C ASP A 124 -11.35 -25.41 -8.25
N GLN A 125 -10.98 -24.37 -7.51
CA GLN A 125 -11.73 -23.12 -7.41
C GLN A 125 -11.22 -22.00 -8.35
N SER A 126 -10.05 -22.18 -8.96
CA SER A 126 -9.38 -21.11 -9.73
C SER A 126 -8.30 -21.62 -10.71
N PRO A 127 -8.57 -22.59 -11.60
CA PRO A 127 -7.52 -23.32 -12.32
C PRO A 127 -6.64 -22.40 -13.20
N ALA A 128 -7.26 -21.69 -14.16
CA ALA A 128 -6.54 -20.78 -15.04
C ALA A 128 -5.95 -19.58 -14.27
N ALA A 129 -6.66 -19.11 -13.26
CA ALA A 129 -6.25 -17.97 -12.44
C ALA A 129 -5.00 -18.31 -11.61
N THR A 130 -4.94 -19.51 -11.05
CA THR A 130 -3.79 -20.02 -10.28
C THR A 130 -2.53 -20.06 -11.13
N LEU A 131 -2.60 -20.59 -12.37
CA LEU A 131 -1.43 -20.59 -13.26
C LEU A 131 -1.02 -19.17 -13.65
N LEU A 132 -1.98 -18.29 -13.94
CA LEU A 132 -1.67 -16.91 -14.30
C LEU A 132 -0.97 -16.19 -13.15
N GLU A 133 -1.48 -16.32 -11.92
CA GLU A 133 -0.85 -15.73 -10.75
C GLU A 133 0.57 -16.28 -10.54
N GLN A 134 0.76 -17.59 -10.67
CA GLN A 134 2.10 -18.17 -10.53
C GLN A 134 3.07 -17.65 -11.59
N GLN A 135 2.63 -17.47 -12.84
CA GLN A 135 3.47 -16.85 -13.88
C GLN A 135 3.78 -15.39 -13.57
N MET A 136 2.79 -14.62 -13.12
CA MET A 136 2.99 -13.24 -12.68
C MET A 136 4.01 -13.15 -11.53
N VAL A 137 3.93 -14.04 -10.54
CA VAL A 137 4.90 -14.14 -9.45
C VAL A 137 6.30 -14.45 -9.98
N ASN A 138 6.44 -15.36 -10.95
CA ASN A 138 7.74 -15.67 -11.56
C ASN A 138 8.35 -14.46 -12.28
N GLU A 139 7.53 -13.69 -13.01
CA GLU A 139 7.97 -12.44 -13.66
C GLU A 139 8.37 -11.38 -12.63
N LEU A 140 7.62 -11.24 -11.53
CA LEU A 140 7.94 -10.34 -10.43
C LEU A 140 9.25 -10.72 -9.75
N CYS A 141 9.49 -12.01 -9.47
CA CYS A 141 10.76 -12.48 -8.93
C CYS A 141 11.93 -12.07 -9.85
N ARG A 142 11.79 -12.27 -11.16
CA ARG A 142 12.83 -11.85 -12.14
C ARG A 142 13.00 -10.34 -12.20
N LEU A 143 11.92 -9.57 -12.11
CA LEU A 143 11.96 -8.10 -12.08
C LEU A 143 12.81 -7.58 -10.91
N PHE A 144 12.70 -8.21 -9.74
CA PHE A 144 13.48 -7.87 -8.54
C PHE A 144 14.82 -8.60 -8.42
N GLY A 145 15.27 -9.29 -9.49
CA GLY A 145 16.59 -9.91 -9.55
C GLY A 145 16.70 -11.26 -8.82
N TYR A 146 15.59 -11.88 -8.45
CA TYR A 146 15.58 -13.22 -7.89
C TYR A 146 15.71 -14.31 -8.96
N GLY A 147 16.36 -15.42 -8.58
CA GLY A 147 16.61 -16.57 -9.45
C GLY A 147 15.53 -17.67 -9.38
N ALA A 148 15.81 -18.82 -9.97
CA ALA A 148 14.86 -19.93 -10.10
C ALA A 148 14.37 -20.55 -8.77
N GLY A 149 15.11 -20.38 -7.67
CA GLY A 149 14.71 -20.86 -6.34
C GLY A 149 13.64 -19.99 -5.66
N ALA A 150 13.39 -18.79 -6.20
CA ALA A 150 12.42 -17.86 -5.65
C ALA A 150 10.98 -18.23 -5.97
N ASP A 151 10.06 -17.68 -5.19
CA ASP A 151 8.62 -17.79 -5.37
C ASP A 151 7.93 -16.65 -4.61
N GLY A 152 6.61 -16.59 -4.64
CA GLY A 152 5.82 -15.56 -3.99
C GLY A 152 4.35 -15.87 -4.00
N ILE A 153 3.57 -14.91 -3.52
CA ILE A 153 2.11 -14.95 -3.47
C ILE A 153 1.54 -13.53 -3.53
N PHE A 154 0.40 -13.34 -4.18
CA PHE A 154 -0.34 -12.10 -4.05
C PHE A 154 -1.02 -12.00 -2.68
N THR A 155 -1.02 -10.80 -2.11
CA THR A 155 -1.55 -10.50 -0.78
C THR A 155 -2.52 -9.33 -0.84
N SER A 156 -3.32 -9.15 0.20
CA SER A 156 -4.21 -7.99 0.35
C SER A 156 -3.47 -6.65 0.34
N GLY A 157 -2.20 -6.63 0.75
CA GLY A 157 -1.30 -5.49 0.65
C GLY A 157 -0.10 -5.61 1.57
N GLY A 158 0.71 -4.55 1.62
CA GLY A 158 2.02 -4.55 2.27
C GLY A 158 1.98 -4.84 3.77
N THR A 159 0.88 -4.55 4.47
CA THR A 159 0.69 -4.96 5.86
C THR A 159 0.79 -6.48 6.02
N GLN A 160 0.09 -7.23 5.16
CA GLN A 160 0.12 -8.69 5.18
C GLN A 160 1.48 -9.21 4.70
N SER A 161 2.06 -8.61 3.65
CA SER A 161 3.37 -9.01 3.13
C SER A 161 4.48 -8.82 4.17
N ASN A 162 4.49 -7.69 4.87
CA ASN A 162 5.43 -7.40 5.96
C ASN A 162 5.23 -8.38 7.13
N PHE A 163 3.98 -8.70 7.48
CA PHE A 163 3.68 -9.74 8.47
C PHE A 163 4.26 -11.09 8.06
N MET A 164 4.06 -11.51 6.80
CA MET A 164 4.62 -12.76 6.28
C MET A 164 6.15 -12.74 6.28
N GLY A 165 6.78 -11.62 5.91
CA GLY A 165 8.23 -11.46 5.98
C GLY A 165 8.79 -11.70 7.38
N LEU A 166 8.17 -11.10 8.39
CA LEU A 166 8.60 -11.24 9.79
C LEU A 166 8.22 -12.59 10.41
N LEU A 167 7.09 -13.16 10.00
CA LEU A 167 6.67 -14.52 10.36
C LEU A 167 7.74 -15.53 9.95
N LEU A 168 8.15 -15.49 8.68
CA LEU A 168 9.16 -16.41 8.15
C LEU A 168 10.55 -16.14 8.72
N ALA A 169 10.91 -14.88 8.97
CA ALA A 169 12.15 -14.54 9.65
C ALA A 169 12.23 -15.14 11.07
N ARG A 170 11.14 -15.01 11.84
CA ARG A 170 11.02 -15.55 13.21
C ARG A 170 11.13 -17.07 13.22
N ASP A 171 10.37 -17.73 12.35
CA ASP A 171 10.30 -19.20 12.31
C ASP A 171 11.60 -19.82 11.78
N ARG A 172 12.23 -19.19 10.78
CA ARG A 172 13.59 -19.57 10.32
C ARG A 172 14.59 -19.46 11.45
N TYR A 173 14.61 -18.32 12.16
CA TYR A 173 15.59 -18.11 13.23
C TYR A 173 15.46 -19.17 14.33
N ALA A 174 14.23 -19.42 14.80
CA ALA A 174 13.97 -20.43 15.82
C ALA A 174 14.34 -21.85 15.34
N SER A 175 14.04 -22.18 14.09
CA SER A 175 14.43 -23.48 13.52
C SER A 175 15.95 -23.64 13.44
N GLN A 176 16.66 -22.65 12.90
CA GLN A 176 18.10 -22.74 12.65
C GLN A 176 18.96 -22.60 13.91
N HIS A 177 18.56 -21.77 14.86
CA HIS A 177 19.40 -21.43 16.01
C HIS A 177 18.94 -22.05 17.33
N LEU A 178 17.66 -22.42 17.44
CA LEU A 178 17.07 -22.98 18.67
C LEU A 178 16.55 -24.41 18.48
N ASN A 179 16.62 -24.97 17.26
CA ASN A 179 16.02 -26.26 16.92
C ASN A 179 14.54 -26.34 17.32
N TRP A 180 13.79 -25.25 17.09
CA TRP A 180 12.42 -25.08 17.56
C TRP A 180 11.46 -24.80 16.39
N GLN A 181 10.34 -25.52 16.33
CA GLN A 181 9.33 -25.35 15.28
C GLN A 181 8.13 -24.56 15.82
N ILE A 182 8.11 -23.25 15.57
CA ILE A 182 7.10 -22.35 16.14
C ILE A 182 5.68 -22.71 15.70
N GLN A 183 5.49 -23.08 14.44
CA GLN A 183 4.19 -23.50 13.90
C GLN A 183 3.51 -24.58 14.76
N GLN A 184 4.26 -25.52 15.32
CA GLN A 184 3.74 -26.64 16.11
C GLN A 184 3.76 -26.37 17.63
N GLN A 185 4.81 -25.71 18.12
CA GLN A 185 5.11 -25.62 19.55
C GLN A 185 4.81 -24.23 20.16
N GLY A 186 4.41 -23.26 19.35
CA GLY A 186 4.31 -21.86 19.77
C GLY A 186 5.68 -21.20 19.92
N LEU A 187 5.73 -20.06 20.60
CA LEU A 187 6.98 -19.32 20.79
C LEU A 187 7.95 -20.07 21.73
N PRO A 188 9.26 -20.11 21.41
CA PRO A 188 10.26 -20.69 22.31
C PRO A 188 10.43 -19.84 23.59
N PRO A 189 10.95 -20.40 24.69
CA PRO A 189 11.22 -19.66 25.93
C PRO A 189 12.08 -18.39 25.75
N GLU A 190 12.98 -18.40 24.76
CA GLU A 190 13.87 -17.28 24.42
C GLU A 190 13.22 -16.18 23.58
N ALA A 191 11.96 -16.33 23.16
CA ALA A 191 11.31 -15.40 22.24
C ALA A 191 11.26 -13.95 22.77
N ASN A 192 11.24 -13.75 24.09
CA ASN A 192 11.31 -12.42 24.70
C ASN A 192 12.64 -11.67 24.42
N ARG A 193 13.69 -12.37 23.95
CA ARG A 193 14.98 -11.82 23.56
C ARG A 193 15.06 -11.49 22.06
N PHE A 194 14.09 -11.92 21.24
CA PHE A 194 14.09 -11.64 19.81
C PHE A 194 14.01 -10.14 19.53
N ARG A 195 14.78 -9.67 18.55
CA ARG A 195 14.82 -8.27 18.12
C ARG A 195 14.74 -8.13 16.60
N ILE A 196 13.89 -7.21 16.15
CA ILE A 196 13.70 -6.84 14.74
C ILE A 196 14.19 -5.41 14.61
N LEU A 197 15.12 -5.13 13.70
CA LEU A 197 15.70 -3.81 13.52
C LEU A 197 15.10 -3.16 12.27
N CYS A 198 14.62 -1.92 12.39
CA CYS A 198 14.13 -1.12 11.27
C CYS A 198 14.45 0.36 11.51
N SER A 199 14.24 1.22 10.53
CA SER A 199 14.43 2.67 10.76
C SER A 199 13.32 3.25 11.64
N ASP A 200 13.57 4.40 12.25
CA ASP A 200 12.52 5.19 12.91
C ASP A 200 11.48 5.79 11.95
N ALA A 201 11.79 5.83 10.64
CA ALA A 201 10.90 6.21 9.55
C ALA A 201 10.16 5.02 8.88
N SER A 202 10.43 3.78 9.31
CA SER A 202 9.81 2.58 8.74
C SER A 202 8.31 2.52 9.05
N HIS A 203 7.55 1.86 8.17
CA HIS A 203 6.11 1.78 8.32
C HIS A 203 5.71 1.08 9.63
N PHE A 204 4.66 1.61 10.30
CA PHE A 204 4.25 1.11 11.62
C PHE A 204 3.82 -0.37 11.61
N THR A 205 3.53 -0.95 10.44
CA THR A 205 3.16 -2.36 10.29
C THR A 205 4.25 -3.32 10.76
N ILE A 206 5.51 -2.90 10.86
CA ILE A 206 6.58 -3.72 11.44
C ILE A 206 6.31 -3.96 12.93
N ARG A 207 5.95 -2.92 13.69
CA ARG A 207 5.54 -3.03 15.09
C ARG A 207 4.23 -3.80 15.25
N GLN A 208 3.26 -3.53 14.37
CA GLN A 208 1.99 -4.26 14.36
C GLN A 208 2.19 -5.76 14.11
N ALA A 209 3.02 -6.13 13.14
CA ALA A 209 3.35 -7.52 12.85
C ALA A 209 4.08 -8.18 14.03
N ALA A 210 5.05 -7.51 14.66
CA ALA A 210 5.70 -8.02 15.87
C ALA A 210 4.72 -8.28 17.02
N ALA A 211 3.73 -7.40 17.22
CA ALA A 211 2.66 -7.60 18.19
C ALA A 211 1.78 -8.81 17.85
N LEU A 212 1.33 -8.93 16.60
CA LEU A 212 0.52 -10.07 16.12
C LEU A 212 1.27 -11.40 16.18
N LEU A 213 2.59 -11.38 16.02
CA LEU A 213 3.47 -12.55 16.13
C LEU A 213 3.76 -12.96 17.60
N GLY A 214 3.20 -12.25 18.57
CA GLY A 214 3.38 -12.51 20.00
C GLY A 214 4.73 -12.05 20.57
N LEU A 215 5.51 -11.27 19.83
CA LEU A 215 6.81 -10.73 20.28
C LEU A 215 6.66 -9.39 21.02
N GLY A 216 5.56 -8.68 20.76
CA GLY A 216 5.27 -7.35 21.31
C GLY A 216 6.08 -6.24 20.63
N GLU A 217 5.59 -4.99 20.72
CA GLU A 217 6.22 -3.86 20.03
C GLU A 217 7.65 -3.57 20.51
N LYS A 218 7.99 -3.90 21.77
CA LYS A 218 9.34 -3.74 22.34
C LYS A 218 10.40 -4.63 21.68
N SER A 219 9.99 -5.64 20.91
CA SER A 219 10.91 -6.45 20.11
C SER A 219 11.42 -5.68 18.88
N VAL A 220 10.74 -4.61 18.46
CA VAL A 220 11.19 -3.77 17.35
C VAL A 220 12.10 -2.67 17.87
N ILE A 221 13.34 -2.67 17.41
CA ILE A 221 14.34 -1.65 17.71
C ILE A 221 14.40 -0.68 16.53
N GLN A 222 13.91 0.53 16.75
CA GLN A 222 13.97 1.60 15.76
C GLN A 222 15.37 2.23 15.77
N ILE A 223 16.01 2.25 14.61
CA ILE A 223 17.34 2.80 14.37
C ILE A 223 17.18 4.21 13.81
N GLU A 224 18.01 5.13 14.30
CA GLU A 224 18.04 6.50 13.82
C GLU A 224 18.27 6.57 12.30
N THR A 225 17.57 7.50 11.67
CA THR A 225 17.77 7.84 10.27
C THR A 225 18.87 8.88 10.08
N ASP A 226 19.46 8.92 8.88
CA ASP A 226 20.39 9.96 8.46
C ASP A 226 19.68 11.26 8.08
N ALA A 227 20.43 12.25 7.60
CA ALA A 227 19.88 13.56 7.21
C ALA A 227 18.86 13.48 6.04
N GLU A 228 18.87 12.39 5.27
CA GLU A 228 17.94 12.13 4.17
C GLU A 228 16.83 11.16 4.57
N TYR A 229 16.63 10.95 5.88
CA TYR A 229 15.64 10.06 6.46
C TYR A 229 15.81 8.58 6.07
N ARG A 230 17.04 8.13 5.80
CA ARG A 230 17.37 6.72 5.49
C ARG A 230 17.95 6.04 6.71
N LEU A 231 17.70 4.74 6.90
CA LEU A 231 18.27 3.95 7.99
C LEU A 231 19.79 4.10 8.03
N CYS A 232 20.34 4.61 9.13
CA CYS A 232 21.78 4.86 9.28
C CYS A 232 22.56 3.55 9.54
N PRO A 233 23.43 3.07 8.62
CA PRO A 233 24.16 1.80 8.80
C PRO A 233 25.13 1.83 9.99
N ILE A 234 25.72 2.99 10.29
CA ILE A 234 26.63 3.16 11.43
C ILE A 234 25.86 2.97 12.75
N ALA A 235 24.67 3.56 12.84
CA ALA A 235 23.82 3.42 14.01
C ALA A 235 23.30 1.99 14.18
N LEU A 236 22.94 1.34 13.06
CA LEU A 236 22.56 -0.07 13.03
C LEU A 236 23.69 -0.96 13.58
N GLU A 237 24.92 -0.75 13.12
CA GLU A 237 26.09 -1.51 13.57
C GLU A 237 26.31 -1.36 15.08
N ARG A 238 26.28 -0.12 15.59
CA ARG A 238 26.38 0.15 17.02
C ARG A 238 25.28 -0.55 17.80
N GLN A 239 24.04 -0.52 17.30
CA GLN A 239 22.92 -1.17 17.96
C GLN A 239 23.08 -2.70 17.99
N LEU A 240 23.53 -3.32 16.90
CA LEU A 240 23.77 -4.77 16.85
C LEU A 240 24.85 -5.20 17.85
N GLN A 241 25.93 -4.44 17.97
CA GLN A 241 26.97 -4.68 18.98
C GLN A 241 26.41 -4.59 20.41
N GLN A 242 25.56 -3.59 20.68
CA GLN A 242 24.88 -3.46 21.97
C GLN A 242 23.95 -4.65 22.25
N LEU A 243 23.12 -5.06 21.29
CA LEU A 243 22.21 -6.20 21.44
C LEU A 243 22.98 -7.49 21.74
N GLN A 244 24.14 -7.69 21.10
CA GLN A 244 25.02 -8.82 21.37
C GLN A 244 25.57 -8.79 22.81
N ALA A 245 26.02 -7.62 23.30
CA ALA A 245 26.49 -7.45 24.67
C ALA A 245 25.38 -7.73 25.71
N GLU A 246 24.15 -7.34 25.40
CA GLU A 246 22.95 -7.59 26.22
C GLU A 246 22.41 -9.03 26.08
N LYS A 247 23.03 -9.87 25.25
CA LYS A 247 22.59 -11.23 24.91
C LYS A 247 21.16 -11.25 24.35
N LEU A 248 20.73 -10.19 23.68
CA LEU A 248 19.51 -10.17 22.88
C LEU A 248 19.78 -10.84 21.53
N LEU A 249 18.71 -11.26 20.87
CA LEU A 249 18.76 -12.11 19.69
C LEU A 249 18.18 -11.34 18.49
N PRO A 250 18.97 -10.55 17.75
CA PRO A 250 18.55 -10.01 16.47
C PRO A 250 18.13 -11.15 15.55
N ILE A 251 16.96 -11.03 14.93
CA ILE A 251 16.42 -12.04 13.99
C ILE A 251 16.25 -11.50 12.58
N ALA A 252 16.05 -10.19 12.43
CA ALA A 252 15.79 -9.56 11.14
C ALA A 252 16.23 -8.09 11.11
N ILE A 253 16.64 -7.65 9.93
CA ILE A 253 16.73 -6.24 9.54
C ILE A 253 15.65 -5.99 8.48
N VAL A 254 14.82 -4.97 8.71
CA VAL A 254 13.86 -4.46 7.73
C VAL A 254 14.40 -3.16 7.16
N ALA A 255 14.75 -3.18 5.88
CA ALA A 255 15.03 -1.99 5.11
C ALA A 255 13.77 -1.51 4.38
N THR A 256 13.58 -0.21 4.26
CA THR A 256 12.45 0.39 3.56
C THR A 256 12.93 1.05 2.26
N ALA A 257 12.40 0.56 1.14
CA ALA A 257 12.60 1.17 -0.18
C ALA A 257 11.41 2.08 -0.49
N GLY A 258 11.47 3.32 0.03
CA GLY A 258 10.42 4.33 -0.07
C GLY A 258 9.62 4.43 1.22
N THR A 259 10.14 5.19 2.19
CA THR A 259 9.41 5.49 3.45
C THR A 259 8.11 6.25 3.17
N THR A 260 7.13 6.09 4.06
CA THR A 260 5.76 6.60 3.80
C THR A 260 5.67 8.12 3.77
N ASP A 261 6.51 8.80 4.56
CA ASP A 261 6.49 10.26 4.64
C ASP A 261 7.49 10.91 3.69
N PHE A 262 8.76 10.50 3.75
CA PHE A 262 9.83 11.16 3.01
C PHE A 262 10.10 10.53 1.65
N GLY A 263 9.59 9.32 1.42
CA GLY A 263 9.93 8.54 0.24
C GLY A 263 11.42 8.17 0.17
N SER A 264 12.13 8.25 1.30
CA SER A 264 13.54 7.89 1.41
C SER A 264 13.74 6.40 1.15
N ILE A 265 14.86 6.05 0.56
CA ILE A 265 15.25 4.66 0.27
C ILE A 265 16.47 4.34 1.10
N ASP A 266 16.35 3.34 1.96
CA ASP A 266 17.46 2.87 2.79
C ASP A 266 18.62 2.34 1.93
N PRO A 267 19.88 2.40 2.42
CA PRO A 267 21.05 1.94 1.66
C PRO A 267 21.11 0.39 1.58
N LEU A 268 20.29 -0.20 0.70
CA LEU A 268 20.01 -1.64 0.69
C LEU A 268 21.26 -2.53 0.59
N LEU A 269 22.27 -2.14 -0.21
CA LEU A 269 23.52 -2.91 -0.33
C LEU A 269 24.29 -2.99 1.00
N GLU A 270 24.38 -1.88 1.73
CA GLU A 270 25.10 -1.80 3.00
C GLU A 270 24.36 -2.59 4.08
N LEU A 271 23.03 -2.49 4.09
CA LEU A 271 22.18 -3.23 5.02
C LEU A 271 22.16 -4.74 4.73
N ALA A 272 22.16 -5.14 3.46
CA ALA A 272 22.28 -6.54 3.05
C ALA A 272 23.63 -7.14 3.49
N ALA A 273 24.73 -6.39 3.31
CA ALA A 273 26.05 -6.81 3.77
C ALA A 273 26.09 -6.97 5.30
N CYS A 274 25.47 -6.06 6.03
CA CYS A 274 25.32 -6.14 7.48
C CYS A 274 24.50 -7.36 7.91
N ALA A 275 23.30 -7.57 7.32
CA ALA A 275 22.45 -8.71 7.59
C ALA A 275 23.19 -10.04 7.37
N LYS A 276 23.93 -10.15 6.26
CA LYS A 276 24.75 -11.33 5.96
C LYS A 276 25.84 -11.56 7.02
N ARG A 277 26.56 -10.52 7.44
CA ARG A 277 27.62 -10.62 8.47
C ARG A 277 27.09 -11.16 9.80
N TYR A 278 25.90 -10.75 10.19
CA TYR A 278 25.26 -11.16 11.45
C TYR A 278 24.33 -12.38 11.30
N GLY A 279 24.18 -12.94 10.10
CA GLY A 279 23.31 -14.08 9.83
C GLY A 279 21.81 -13.78 9.95
N LEU A 280 21.40 -12.52 9.80
CA LEU A 280 20.03 -12.05 10.01
C LEU A 280 19.18 -12.20 8.75
N TRP A 281 17.87 -12.29 8.93
CA TRP A 281 16.93 -12.15 7.81
C TRP A 281 16.96 -10.72 7.27
N PHE A 282 17.12 -10.56 5.96
CA PHE A 282 17.04 -9.26 5.31
C PHE A 282 15.71 -9.10 4.58
N HIS A 283 14.80 -8.30 5.14
CA HIS A 283 13.52 -7.98 4.53
C HIS A 283 13.56 -6.58 3.92
N VAL A 284 13.08 -6.43 2.69
CA VAL A 284 12.90 -5.12 2.05
C VAL A 284 11.41 -4.82 1.92
N ASP A 285 10.95 -3.82 2.66
CA ASP A 285 9.64 -3.22 2.43
C ASP A 285 9.73 -2.25 1.24
N ALA A 286 9.37 -2.74 0.06
CA ALA A 286 9.31 -1.96 -1.18
C ALA A 286 7.85 -1.65 -1.58
N ALA A 287 6.94 -1.56 -0.61
CA ALA A 287 5.53 -1.30 -0.88
C ALA A 287 5.33 -0.04 -1.74
N PHE A 288 6.06 1.04 -1.44
CA PHE A 288 6.01 2.28 -2.22
C PHE A 288 7.02 2.28 -3.37
N GLY A 289 8.32 2.15 -3.07
CA GLY A 289 9.40 2.31 -4.05
C GLY A 289 9.61 1.13 -4.99
N GLY A 290 8.94 -0.01 -4.79
CA GLY A 290 9.09 -1.19 -5.65
C GLY A 290 8.76 -0.93 -7.13
N ALA A 291 7.91 0.06 -7.42
CA ALA A 291 7.58 0.48 -8.78
C ALA A 291 8.79 0.99 -9.57
N LEU A 292 9.82 1.52 -8.89
CA LEU A 292 11.04 1.98 -9.55
C LEU A 292 11.75 0.88 -10.34
N ALA A 293 11.50 -0.40 -10.04
CA ALA A 293 12.03 -1.52 -10.82
C ALA A 293 11.57 -1.52 -12.29
N LEU A 294 10.46 -0.83 -12.60
CA LEU A 294 9.99 -0.66 -13.98
C LEU A 294 10.69 0.47 -14.74
N SER A 295 11.29 1.45 -14.04
CA SER A 295 11.96 2.61 -14.66
C SER A 295 13.44 2.35 -14.85
N ASP A 296 13.93 2.38 -16.10
CA ASP A 296 15.37 2.27 -16.35
C ASP A 296 16.16 3.47 -15.79
N ARG A 297 15.53 4.64 -15.66
CA ARG A 297 16.15 5.84 -15.07
C ARG A 297 16.31 5.74 -13.56
N HIS A 298 15.42 5.02 -12.87
CA HIS A 298 15.37 5.03 -11.40
C HIS A 298 15.54 3.68 -10.72
N ARG A 299 15.51 2.56 -11.45
CA ARG A 299 15.73 1.20 -10.89
C ARG A 299 17.04 1.05 -10.12
N HIS A 300 18.08 1.82 -10.46
CA HIS A 300 19.35 1.81 -9.75
C HIS A 300 19.23 2.24 -8.29
N LYS A 301 18.18 3.00 -7.92
CA LYS A 301 17.90 3.38 -6.53
C LYS A 301 17.53 2.17 -5.66
N LEU A 302 17.13 1.05 -6.27
CA LEU A 302 16.82 -0.20 -5.58
C LEU A 302 18.01 -1.19 -5.57
N ALA A 303 19.22 -0.77 -5.96
CA ALA A 303 20.39 -1.64 -5.95
C ALA A 303 20.59 -2.29 -4.57
N GLY A 304 20.68 -3.62 -4.51
CA GLY A 304 20.75 -4.41 -3.28
C GLY A 304 19.41 -5.07 -2.90
N ILE A 305 18.29 -4.72 -3.53
CA ILE A 305 17.00 -5.39 -3.30
C ILE A 305 17.04 -6.88 -3.67
N GLU A 306 17.82 -7.25 -4.68
CA GLU A 306 18.02 -8.64 -5.12
C GLU A 306 18.74 -9.50 -4.07
N LEU A 307 19.34 -8.86 -3.05
CA LEU A 307 20.00 -9.53 -1.94
C LEU A 307 19.04 -9.89 -0.80
N ALA A 308 17.82 -9.33 -0.78
CA ALA A 308 16.81 -9.59 0.24
C ALA A 308 16.43 -11.08 0.32
N ASP A 309 16.10 -11.54 1.53
CA ASP A 309 15.46 -12.84 1.75
C ASP A 309 13.98 -12.76 1.36
N SER A 310 13.36 -11.60 1.61
CA SER A 310 11.98 -11.33 1.21
C SER A 310 11.71 -9.87 0.86
N ILE A 311 10.75 -9.66 -0.04
CA ILE A 311 10.34 -8.33 -0.52
C ILE A 311 8.82 -8.20 -0.39
N THR A 312 8.39 -7.06 0.13
CA THR A 312 6.99 -6.58 0.06
C THR A 312 6.84 -5.61 -1.10
N VAL A 313 5.78 -5.74 -1.91
CA VAL A 313 5.45 -4.79 -3.00
C VAL A 313 3.95 -4.52 -3.04
N ASP A 314 3.54 -3.25 -3.15
CA ASP A 314 2.14 -2.86 -3.34
C ASP A 314 1.92 -2.27 -4.73
N PHE A 315 1.15 -3.00 -5.55
CA PHE A 315 0.76 -2.53 -6.87
C PHE A 315 -0.35 -1.48 -6.79
N HIS A 316 -1.11 -1.44 -5.70
CA HIS A 316 -2.14 -0.43 -5.45
C HIS A 316 -1.60 0.92 -4.96
N LYS A 317 -0.27 1.13 -5.08
CA LYS A 317 0.41 2.40 -4.85
C LYS A 317 0.93 2.94 -6.19
N LEU A 318 2.23 2.88 -6.42
CA LEU A 318 2.87 3.51 -7.59
C LEU A 318 2.76 2.67 -8.89
N PHE A 319 2.06 1.52 -8.86
CA PHE A 319 1.63 0.78 -10.06
C PHE A 319 0.14 0.99 -10.41
N TYR A 320 -0.56 1.92 -9.74
CA TYR A 320 -1.89 2.38 -10.17
C TYR A 320 -2.99 1.31 -10.22
N GLN A 321 -2.87 0.23 -9.44
CA GLN A 321 -3.91 -0.80 -9.33
C GLN A 321 -4.96 -0.41 -8.27
N PRO A 322 -6.24 -0.78 -8.42
CA PRO A 322 -7.22 -0.60 -7.36
C PRO A 322 -6.91 -1.54 -6.18
N ILE A 323 -7.27 -1.10 -4.97
CA ILE A 323 -7.08 -1.84 -3.73
C ILE A 323 -8.04 -3.06 -3.72
N SER A 324 -7.62 -4.25 -3.29
CA SER A 324 -6.27 -4.70 -2.93
C SER A 324 -5.44 -5.09 -4.17
N CYS A 325 -4.11 -4.95 -4.08
CA CYS A 325 -3.19 -5.55 -5.04
C CYS A 325 -1.76 -5.42 -4.50
N GLY A 326 -1.24 -6.44 -3.83
CA GLY A 326 0.13 -6.50 -3.36
C GLY A 326 0.72 -7.89 -3.55
N ALA A 327 2.02 -8.03 -3.35
CA ALA A 327 2.70 -9.31 -3.38
C ALA A 327 3.79 -9.40 -2.31
N PHE A 328 3.98 -10.63 -1.84
CA PHE A 328 5.11 -11.03 -1.02
C PHE A 328 6.01 -11.97 -1.84
N LEU A 329 7.28 -11.62 -1.98
CA LEU A 329 8.26 -12.38 -2.75
C LEU A 329 9.33 -12.94 -1.81
N LEU A 330 9.71 -14.20 -2.02
CA LEU A 330 10.74 -14.92 -1.30
C LEU A 330 11.87 -15.32 -2.23
N LYS A 331 13.10 -15.11 -1.79
CA LYS A 331 14.29 -15.53 -2.53
C LYS A 331 14.47 -17.05 -2.54
N ASP A 332 14.11 -17.69 -1.44
CA ASP A 332 14.09 -19.15 -1.30
C ASP A 332 12.69 -19.61 -0.92
N ARG A 333 12.03 -20.30 -1.88
CA ARG A 333 10.68 -20.83 -1.71
C ARG A 333 10.54 -21.85 -0.58
N SER A 334 11.64 -22.50 -0.17
CA SER A 334 11.61 -23.51 0.89
C SER A 334 11.15 -22.93 2.24
N HIS A 335 11.33 -21.62 2.45
CA HIS A 335 10.85 -20.94 3.64
C HIS A 335 9.31 -20.91 3.75
N PHE A 336 8.55 -21.09 2.66
CA PHE A 336 7.09 -21.28 2.77
C PHE A 336 6.71 -22.52 3.59
N ASN A 337 7.61 -23.49 3.77
CA ASN A 337 7.35 -24.67 4.61
C ASN A 337 7.08 -24.31 6.09
N PHE A 338 7.50 -23.13 6.57
CA PHE A 338 7.19 -22.70 7.94
C PHE A 338 5.72 -22.34 8.16
N ILE A 339 4.97 -22.06 7.09
CA ILE A 339 3.54 -21.72 7.15
C ILE A 339 2.64 -22.74 6.46
N LYS A 340 3.24 -23.70 5.74
CA LYS A 340 2.53 -24.72 4.99
C LYS A 340 1.70 -25.59 5.94
N VAL A 341 0.41 -25.70 5.64
CA VAL A 341 -0.53 -26.60 6.32
C VAL A 341 -1.31 -27.36 5.24
N HIS A 342 -1.58 -28.64 5.49
CA HIS A 342 -2.45 -29.47 4.66
C HIS A 342 -3.81 -29.64 5.34
N ALA A 343 -4.87 -29.47 4.57
CA ALA A 343 -6.23 -29.78 4.97
C ALA A 343 -6.88 -30.66 3.89
N ASP A 344 -7.35 -31.85 4.28
CA ASP A 344 -7.83 -32.88 3.35
C ASP A 344 -8.96 -32.40 2.42
N TYR A 345 -9.77 -31.42 2.85
CA TYR A 345 -10.88 -30.89 2.08
C TYR A 345 -10.49 -29.77 1.10
N LEU A 346 -9.28 -29.20 1.23
CA LEU A 346 -8.87 -27.98 0.52
C LEU A 346 -7.62 -28.21 -0.34
N ASN A 347 -6.59 -28.82 0.22
CA ASN A 347 -5.29 -29.05 -0.41
C ASN A 347 -4.71 -30.40 0.05
N PRO A 348 -5.39 -31.52 -0.29
CA PRO A 348 -4.96 -32.86 0.12
C PRO A 348 -3.54 -33.14 -0.36
N GLU A 349 -2.78 -33.94 0.40
CA GLU A 349 -1.38 -34.23 0.08
C GLU A 349 -1.22 -34.86 -1.32
N THR A 350 -2.24 -35.57 -1.81
CA THR A 350 -2.29 -36.14 -3.16
C THR A 350 -2.12 -35.08 -4.25
N ASN A 351 -2.66 -33.87 -4.06
CA ASN A 351 -2.48 -32.77 -5.02
C ASN A 351 -1.00 -32.43 -5.20
N ALA A 352 -0.25 -32.35 -4.10
CA ALA A 352 1.18 -32.07 -4.14
C ALA A 352 1.97 -33.20 -4.84
N VAL A 353 1.57 -34.46 -4.65
CA VAL A 353 2.16 -35.63 -5.33
C VAL A 353 1.89 -35.59 -6.84
N GLU A 354 0.69 -35.15 -7.25
CA GLU A 354 0.27 -35.04 -8.65
C GLU A 354 0.75 -33.74 -9.33
N GLY A 355 1.39 -32.83 -8.58
CA GLY A 355 1.86 -31.55 -9.10
C GLY A 355 0.76 -30.51 -9.30
N ILE A 356 -0.41 -30.71 -8.69
CA ILE A 356 -1.52 -29.76 -8.70
C ILE A 356 -1.16 -28.57 -7.79
N PRO A 357 -1.17 -27.32 -8.31
CA PRO A 357 -0.72 -26.17 -7.54
C PRO A 357 -1.84 -25.60 -6.65
N ASP A 358 -1.73 -25.79 -5.34
CA ASP A 358 -2.59 -25.12 -4.34
C ASP A 358 -1.84 -23.96 -3.68
N LEU A 359 -2.25 -22.73 -3.99
CA LEU A 359 -1.56 -21.52 -3.54
C LEU A 359 -1.73 -21.24 -2.05
N VAL A 360 -2.75 -21.81 -1.39
CA VAL A 360 -2.95 -21.71 0.07
C VAL A 360 -1.74 -22.17 0.86
N THR A 361 -0.94 -23.10 0.33
CA THR A 361 0.29 -23.60 0.95
C THR A 361 1.36 -22.52 1.16
N LYS A 362 1.23 -21.38 0.51
CA LYS A 362 2.15 -20.23 0.55
C LYS A 362 1.50 -18.97 1.13
N SER A 363 0.26 -19.07 1.64
CA SER A 363 -0.57 -17.93 2.03
C SER A 363 -0.95 -18.01 3.51
N VAL A 364 -1.11 -16.84 4.14
CA VAL A 364 -1.73 -16.72 5.47
C VAL A 364 -3.24 -16.46 5.39
N GLN A 365 -3.80 -16.50 4.18
CA GLN A 365 -5.24 -16.46 3.88
C GLN A 365 -5.66 -17.77 3.20
N THR A 366 -6.87 -18.22 3.53
CA THR A 366 -7.58 -19.26 2.77
C THR A 366 -8.23 -18.61 1.54
N THR A 367 -9.55 -18.36 1.54
CA THR A 367 -10.25 -17.69 0.46
C THR A 367 -9.60 -16.33 0.15
N ARG A 368 -9.18 -16.17 -1.10
CA ARG A 368 -8.52 -14.95 -1.60
C ARG A 368 -8.95 -14.69 -3.03
N ARG A 369 -9.14 -13.43 -3.36
CA ARG A 369 -9.55 -12.97 -4.70
C ARG A 369 -8.39 -12.96 -5.70
N PHE A 370 -8.72 -12.99 -6.99
CA PHE A 370 -7.77 -13.00 -8.12
C PHE A 370 -7.17 -11.62 -8.44
N ASP A 371 -6.48 -10.99 -7.48
CA ASP A 371 -5.91 -9.65 -7.64
C ASP A 371 -4.79 -9.56 -8.71
N ALA A 372 -4.12 -10.67 -9.02
CA ALA A 372 -3.08 -10.73 -10.04
C ALA A 372 -3.58 -10.37 -11.45
N LEU A 373 -4.87 -10.58 -11.74
CA LEU A 373 -5.45 -10.25 -13.04
C LEU A 373 -5.35 -8.75 -13.35
N LYS A 374 -5.50 -7.89 -12.34
CA LYS A 374 -5.46 -6.42 -12.49
C LYS A 374 -4.13 -5.96 -13.06
N LEU A 375 -3.04 -6.42 -12.43
CA LEU A 375 -1.69 -6.08 -12.83
C LEU A 375 -1.35 -6.68 -14.20
N PHE A 376 -1.73 -7.95 -14.43
CA PHE A 376 -1.55 -8.61 -15.72
C PHE A 376 -2.20 -7.82 -16.86
N VAL A 377 -3.51 -7.54 -16.78
CA VAL A 377 -4.22 -6.80 -17.82
C VAL A 377 -3.65 -5.39 -18.00
N SER A 378 -3.29 -4.70 -16.92
CA SER A 378 -2.67 -3.38 -17.02
C SER A 378 -1.32 -3.41 -17.74
N LEU A 379 -0.47 -4.38 -17.43
CA LEU A 379 0.83 -4.57 -18.11
C LEU A 379 0.65 -4.95 -19.57
N GLN A 380 -0.34 -5.79 -19.89
CA GLN A 380 -0.63 -6.16 -21.28
C GLN A 380 -1.20 -4.99 -22.09
N ALA A 381 -2.02 -4.15 -21.46
CA ALA A 381 -2.66 -3.01 -22.13
C ALA A 381 -1.70 -1.82 -22.36
N LEU A 382 -0.78 -1.58 -21.41
CA LEU A 382 0.08 -0.39 -21.43
C LEU A 382 1.56 -0.69 -21.73
N GLY A 383 2.02 -1.89 -21.39
CA GLY A 383 3.43 -2.24 -21.44
C GLY A 383 4.27 -1.58 -20.33
N ARG A 384 5.45 -2.15 -20.06
CA ARG A 384 6.36 -1.65 -19.00
C ARG A 384 6.86 -0.23 -19.26
N GLN A 385 7.02 0.16 -20.52
CA GLN A 385 7.49 1.49 -20.90
C GLN A 385 6.52 2.58 -20.42
N GLN A 386 5.21 2.40 -20.66
CA GLN A 386 4.23 3.41 -20.24
C GLN A 386 4.14 3.54 -18.72
N PHE A 387 4.29 2.42 -17.99
CA PHE A 387 4.44 2.46 -16.53
C PHE A 387 5.66 3.27 -16.10
N ALA A 388 6.82 3.01 -16.71
CA ALA A 388 8.05 3.75 -16.43
C ALA A 388 7.86 5.26 -16.66
N GLU A 389 7.24 5.65 -17.77
CA GLU A 389 6.96 7.05 -18.10
C GLU A 389 6.05 7.73 -17.05
N MET A 390 4.99 7.05 -16.59
CA MET A 390 4.12 7.58 -15.52
C MET A 390 4.89 7.77 -14.21
N ILE A 391 5.71 6.78 -13.83
CA ILE A 391 6.54 6.83 -12.63
C ILE A 391 7.54 7.98 -12.72
N ASP A 392 8.30 8.05 -13.81
CA ASP A 392 9.32 9.08 -14.05
C ASP A 392 8.71 10.48 -14.00
N THR A 393 7.55 10.67 -14.64
CA THR A 393 6.82 11.95 -14.63
C THR A 393 6.51 12.42 -13.20
N THR A 394 6.07 11.51 -12.33
CA THR A 394 5.76 11.86 -10.94
C THR A 394 7.01 12.19 -10.10
N LEU A 395 8.13 11.53 -10.38
CA LEU A 395 9.41 11.81 -9.71
C LEU A 395 10.00 13.16 -10.17
N GLU A 396 9.87 13.48 -11.45
CA GLU A 396 10.24 14.79 -12.01
C GLU A 396 9.39 15.90 -11.41
N LEU A 397 8.08 15.70 -11.29
CA LEU A 397 7.19 16.66 -10.65
C LEU A 397 7.58 16.90 -9.18
N ALA A 398 7.92 15.85 -8.44
CA ALA A 398 8.37 15.98 -7.04
C ALA A 398 9.68 16.77 -6.93
N THR A 399 10.64 16.51 -7.83
CA THR A 399 11.90 17.26 -7.90
C THR A 399 11.65 18.75 -8.18
N ALA A 400 10.82 19.05 -9.19
CA ALA A 400 10.47 20.43 -9.53
C ALA A 400 9.68 21.13 -8.39
N THR A 401 8.80 20.40 -7.72
CA THR A 401 8.03 20.90 -6.57
C THR A 401 8.94 21.25 -5.40
N ALA A 402 9.89 20.38 -5.06
CA ALA A 402 10.89 20.67 -4.03
C ALA A 402 11.73 21.89 -4.36
N GLN A 403 12.11 22.08 -5.63
CA GLN A 403 12.83 23.28 -6.07
C GLN A 403 11.99 24.56 -5.87
N LEU A 404 10.71 24.55 -6.25
CA LEU A 404 9.79 25.67 -6.01
C LEU A 404 9.70 26.02 -4.52
N ILE A 405 9.52 25.01 -3.66
CA ILE A 405 9.41 25.21 -2.21
C ILE A 405 10.72 25.76 -1.64
N SER A 406 11.86 25.21 -2.03
CA SER A 406 13.18 25.62 -1.51
C SER A 406 13.58 27.07 -1.86
N THR A 407 12.94 27.66 -2.87
CA THR A 407 13.20 29.02 -3.34
C THR A 407 12.17 30.04 -2.86
N ASP A 408 11.09 29.59 -2.20
CA ASP A 408 10.04 30.46 -1.66
C ASP A 408 10.27 30.68 -0.15
N PRO A 409 10.60 31.90 0.30
CA PRO A 409 10.90 32.16 1.71
C PRO A 409 9.69 32.01 2.65
N ALA A 410 8.47 31.84 2.12
CA ALA A 410 7.28 31.56 2.93
C ALA A 410 7.09 30.06 3.20
N LEU A 411 7.98 29.20 2.69
CA LEU A 411 7.91 27.76 2.81
C LEU A 411 9.25 27.21 3.28
N GLU A 412 9.20 26.12 4.05
CA GLU A 412 10.39 25.37 4.50
C GLU A 412 10.27 23.93 3.98
N LEU A 413 11.22 23.51 3.13
CA LEU A 413 11.33 22.14 2.65
C LEU A 413 12.00 21.26 3.72
N ALA A 414 11.44 20.08 4.00
CA ALA A 414 11.98 19.15 4.98
C ALA A 414 12.85 18.05 4.38
N ASN A 415 12.59 17.61 3.14
CA ASN A 415 13.36 16.53 2.51
C ASN A 415 13.75 16.84 1.07
N HIS A 416 14.87 16.26 0.62
CA HIS A 416 15.16 16.12 -0.79
C HIS A 416 14.45 14.86 -1.32
N PRO A 417 13.51 14.98 -2.28
CA PRO A 417 12.72 13.82 -2.69
C PRO A 417 13.57 12.75 -3.37
N ALA A 418 13.70 11.58 -2.74
CA ALA A 418 14.29 10.40 -3.37
C ALA A 418 13.31 9.73 -4.35
N ILE A 419 12.00 9.86 -4.09
CA ILE A 419 10.89 9.48 -4.97
C ILE A 419 9.84 10.61 -5.00
N ASN A 420 8.59 10.31 -5.29
CA ASN A 420 7.49 11.27 -5.42
C ASN A 420 6.81 11.69 -4.10
N ALA A 421 7.59 11.93 -3.05
CA ALA A 421 7.11 12.45 -1.76
C ALA A 421 7.85 13.74 -1.37
N VAL A 422 7.09 14.80 -1.08
CA VAL A 422 7.61 16.12 -0.73
C VAL A 422 6.99 16.57 0.59
N VAL A 423 7.82 16.76 1.60
CA VAL A 423 7.46 17.19 2.95
C VAL A 423 7.94 18.61 3.14
N PHE A 424 7.05 19.50 3.57
CA PHE A 424 7.33 20.92 3.71
C PHE A 424 6.37 21.56 4.70
N ARG A 425 6.60 22.80 5.11
CA ARG A 425 5.63 23.55 5.91
C ARG A 425 5.56 24.99 5.47
N TYR A 426 4.42 25.62 5.72
CA TYR A 426 4.32 27.06 5.69
C TYR A 426 5.19 27.64 6.81
N TYR A 427 6.04 28.59 6.45
CA TYR A 427 6.98 29.26 7.33
C TYR A 427 6.71 30.78 7.32
N PRO A 428 6.10 31.31 8.40
CA PRO A 428 5.79 32.73 8.54
C PRO A 428 7.01 33.65 8.32
N GLN A 429 6.91 34.61 7.40
CA GLN A 429 8.03 35.52 7.10
C GLN A 429 8.17 36.68 8.08
N GLN A 430 7.12 37.02 8.84
CA GLN A 430 7.22 38.11 9.80
C GLN A 430 7.92 37.60 11.07
N ASN A 431 9.08 38.21 11.38
CA ASN A 431 9.65 38.29 12.73
C ASN A 431 8.71 39.09 13.64
N VAL A 432 7.50 38.60 13.87
CA VAL A 432 6.58 39.15 14.87
C VAL A 432 7.11 38.70 16.23
N SER A 433 8.06 39.49 16.75
CA SER A 433 8.57 39.49 18.13
C SER A 433 8.80 38.10 18.76
N ASP A 434 10.03 37.59 18.72
CA ASP A 434 10.71 36.70 19.69
C ASP A 434 9.96 35.57 20.47
N GLN A 435 8.70 35.23 20.21
CA GLN A 435 7.96 34.27 21.03
C GLN A 435 6.69 33.69 20.41
N LYS A 436 6.61 33.48 19.09
CA LYS A 436 5.64 32.51 18.57
C LYS A 436 6.25 31.11 18.67
N SER A 437 5.76 30.32 19.62
CA SER A 437 6.27 28.98 19.92
C SER A 437 6.07 28.01 18.75
N GLU A 438 6.82 26.91 18.69
CA GLU A 438 6.58 25.82 17.72
C GLU A 438 5.12 25.33 17.75
N GLY A 439 4.45 25.40 18.90
CA GLY A 439 3.03 25.10 19.02
C GLY A 439 2.13 25.99 18.15
N TRP A 440 2.51 27.24 17.93
CA TRP A 440 1.80 28.15 17.02
C TRP A 440 2.06 27.82 15.55
N HIS A 441 3.30 27.56 15.13
CA HIS A 441 3.62 27.09 13.76
C HIS A 441 2.90 25.79 13.42
N ASN A 442 2.85 24.86 14.39
CA ASN A 442 2.15 23.60 14.26
C ASN A 442 0.66 23.81 14.02
N ARG A 443 0.03 24.71 14.81
CA ARG A 443 -1.39 25.03 14.69
C ARG A 443 -1.72 25.59 13.31
N ILE A 444 -0.92 26.52 12.80
CA ILE A 444 -1.13 27.11 11.47
C ILE A 444 -1.11 26.02 10.40
N ASN A 445 -0.07 25.19 10.36
CA ASN A 445 0.04 24.15 9.32
C ASN A 445 -1.10 23.11 9.42
N SER A 446 -1.49 22.71 10.64
CA SER A 446 -2.66 21.83 10.82
C SER A 446 -3.98 22.49 10.37
N GLN A 447 -4.16 23.79 10.61
CA GLN A 447 -5.34 24.54 10.17
C GLN A 447 -5.36 24.74 8.66
N ILE A 448 -4.23 25.06 8.02
CA ILE A 448 -4.11 25.15 6.55
C ILE A 448 -4.60 23.84 5.91
N ARG A 449 -4.10 22.69 6.37
CA ARG A 449 -4.55 21.38 5.87
C ARG A 449 -6.06 21.21 6.04
N ALA A 450 -6.59 21.52 7.23
CA ALA A 450 -8.02 21.35 7.52
C ALA A 450 -8.90 22.23 6.61
N MET A 451 -8.51 23.48 6.40
CA MET A 451 -9.24 24.42 5.54
C MET A 451 -9.19 24.00 4.05
N LEU A 452 -8.06 23.48 3.56
CA LEU A 452 -7.96 22.93 2.20
C LEU A 452 -8.87 21.71 2.00
N LEU A 453 -8.95 20.83 2.99
CA LEU A 453 -9.85 19.67 2.95
C LEU A 453 -11.31 20.10 3.00
N GLN A 454 -11.66 21.00 3.92
CA GLN A 454 -13.04 21.47 4.14
C GLN A 454 -13.57 22.30 2.96
N SER A 455 -12.71 23.05 2.27
CA SER A 455 -13.09 23.77 1.05
C SER A 455 -13.19 22.87 -0.19
N GLY A 456 -12.72 21.62 -0.10
CA GLY A 456 -12.64 20.70 -1.24
C GLY A 456 -11.52 21.03 -2.23
N GLU A 457 -10.74 22.09 -1.99
CA GLU A 457 -9.73 22.60 -2.92
C GLU A 457 -8.59 21.61 -3.12
N ALA A 458 -8.10 21.01 -2.04
CA ALA A 458 -7.01 20.04 -2.10
C ALA A 458 -7.07 19.05 -0.94
N VAL A 459 -6.73 17.80 -1.22
CA VAL A 459 -6.54 16.77 -0.19
C VAL A 459 -5.04 16.55 -0.04
N ILE A 460 -4.46 17.12 1.02
CA ILE A 460 -3.04 17.05 1.34
C ILE A 460 -2.82 16.39 2.71
N ALA A 461 -1.66 15.78 2.89
CA ALA A 461 -1.34 15.10 4.14
C ALA A 461 -0.65 16.04 5.12
N GLN A 462 -0.58 15.60 6.37
CA GLN A 462 0.31 16.15 7.38
C GLN A 462 1.14 15.02 7.99
N THR A 463 2.35 15.34 8.42
CA THR A 463 3.19 14.46 9.24
C THR A 463 3.88 15.28 10.34
N LYS A 464 4.63 14.60 11.21
CA LYS A 464 5.46 15.22 12.23
C LYS A 464 6.90 14.79 12.08
N ILE A 465 7.80 15.76 12.16
CA ILE A 465 9.23 15.54 12.27
C ILE A 465 9.63 16.02 13.65
N ARG A 466 9.91 15.07 14.55
CA ARG A 466 9.97 15.35 16.00
C ARG A 466 8.65 15.99 16.45
N ASP A 467 8.69 17.15 17.10
CA ASP A 467 7.50 17.88 17.55
C ASP A 467 6.99 18.95 16.57
N ARG A 468 7.48 18.97 15.32
CA ARG A 468 7.10 19.96 14.30
C ARG A 468 6.13 19.35 13.29
N VAL A 469 5.03 20.04 13.02
CA VAL A 469 4.04 19.64 12.00
C VAL A 469 4.50 20.12 10.63
N TYR A 470 4.44 19.20 9.67
CA TYR A 470 4.69 19.46 8.25
C TYR A 470 3.48 19.03 7.43
N LEU A 471 3.30 19.69 6.30
CA LEU A 471 2.44 19.27 5.20
C LEU A 471 3.20 18.28 4.32
N LYS A 472 2.45 17.45 3.59
CA LYS A 472 3.04 16.47 2.68
C LYS A 472 2.24 16.34 1.40
N PHE A 473 2.96 16.34 0.28
CA PHE A 473 2.49 15.91 -1.03
C PHE A 473 3.06 14.53 -1.35
N THR A 474 2.18 13.60 -1.68
CA THR A 474 2.47 12.28 -2.25
C THR A 474 1.95 12.31 -3.69
N LEU A 475 2.85 12.52 -4.64
CA LEU A 475 2.51 12.88 -6.01
C LEU A 475 2.36 11.62 -6.87
N LEU A 476 1.23 10.93 -6.78
CA LEU A 476 1.01 9.71 -7.56
C LEU A 476 0.43 9.98 -8.95
N ASN A 477 -0.42 10.99 -9.10
CA ASN A 477 -1.15 11.23 -10.35
C ASN A 477 -0.21 11.81 -11.44
N PRO A 478 0.09 11.06 -12.53
CA PRO A 478 0.99 11.54 -13.58
C PRO A 478 0.39 12.67 -14.42
N ARG A 479 -0.90 13.01 -14.20
CA ARG A 479 -1.59 14.13 -14.84
C ARG A 479 -1.51 15.43 -14.03
N THR A 480 -1.04 15.38 -12.78
CA THR A 480 -0.81 16.59 -12.00
C THR A 480 0.35 17.37 -12.60
N THR A 481 0.16 18.66 -12.82
CA THR A 481 1.15 19.55 -13.43
C THR A 481 1.81 20.46 -12.40
N LEU A 482 2.93 21.07 -12.76
CA LEU A 482 3.57 22.08 -11.93
C LEU A 482 2.66 23.31 -11.71
N ALA A 483 1.72 23.59 -12.62
CA ALA A 483 0.75 24.66 -12.46
C ALA A 483 -0.28 24.35 -11.37
N ASP A 484 -0.76 23.11 -11.29
CA ASP A 484 -1.61 22.65 -10.19
C ASP A 484 -0.89 22.81 -8.84
N ILE A 485 0.39 22.41 -8.78
CA ILE A 485 1.22 22.55 -7.58
C ILE A 485 1.35 24.02 -7.15
N ARG A 486 1.67 24.93 -8.08
CA ARG A 486 1.78 26.37 -7.77
C ARG A 486 0.48 26.92 -7.19
N LYS A 487 -0.67 26.55 -7.78
CA LYS A 487 -1.98 26.98 -7.28
C LYS A 487 -2.19 26.55 -5.83
N ILE A 488 -1.90 25.30 -5.49
CA ILE A 488 -2.05 24.79 -4.12
C ILE A 488 -1.07 25.48 -3.16
N LEU A 489 0.19 25.67 -3.57
CA LEU A 489 1.19 26.38 -2.76
C LEU A 489 0.79 27.84 -2.51
N ASP A 490 0.19 28.51 -3.49
CA ASP A 490 -0.32 29.88 -3.34
C ASP A 490 -1.50 29.91 -2.36
N SER A 491 -2.44 28.96 -2.44
CA SER A 491 -3.53 28.82 -1.47
C SER A 491 -3.02 28.53 -0.05
N ILE A 492 -1.99 27.68 0.10
CA ILE A 492 -1.31 27.43 1.39
C ILE A 492 -0.76 28.74 1.97
N LYS A 493 -0.07 29.55 1.16
CA LYS A 493 0.48 30.83 1.61
C LYS A 493 -0.60 31.84 1.97
N GLN A 494 -1.67 31.93 1.18
CA GLN A 494 -2.80 32.83 1.47
C GLN A 494 -3.50 32.45 2.78
N LEU A 495 -3.80 31.16 2.98
CA LEU A 495 -4.37 30.66 4.23
C LEU A 495 -3.43 30.89 5.42
N GLY A 496 -2.13 30.64 5.23
CA GLY A 496 -1.11 30.95 6.22
C GLY A 496 -1.13 32.43 6.66
N GLN A 497 -1.12 33.35 5.70
CA GLN A 497 -1.17 34.80 5.98
C GLN A 497 -2.45 35.26 6.69
N VAL A 498 -3.59 34.60 6.44
CA VAL A 498 -4.85 34.86 7.16
C VAL A 498 -4.74 34.37 8.60
N LEU A 499 -4.26 33.13 8.79
CA LEU A 499 -4.10 32.51 10.11
C LEU A 499 -3.01 33.17 10.96
N GLU A 500 -2.05 33.87 10.34
CA GLU A 500 -1.05 34.65 11.08
C GLU A 500 -1.64 35.81 11.89
N ARG A 501 -2.82 36.31 11.46
CA ARG A 501 -3.51 37.48 12.02
C ARG A 501 -4.53 37.12 13.09
N ILE A 502 -4.80 35.83 13.29
CA ILE A 502 -5.74 35.26 14.27
C ILE A 502 -4.93 34.69 15.43
#